data_AF-A0A2V8RGU8-F1
#
_entry.id   AF-A0A2V8RGU8-F1
#
_cell.length_a   1.000
_cell.length_b   1.000
_cell.length_c   1.000
_cell.angle_alpha   90.00
_cell.angle_beta   90.00
_cell.angle_gamma   90.00
#
_symmetry.space_group_name_H-M   'P 1'
#
loop_
_entity.id
_entity.type
_entity.pdbx_description
1 polymer ?
#
loop_
_entity_poly.entity_id
_entity_poly.type
_entity_poly.pdbx_seq_one_letter_code
_entity_poly.pdbx_strand_id
1 'polypeptide(L)'
;AAVVASTSIGAPGLIEAGSQSAQGFFDFESPPSDAAPSAPAVSLAEQIDGTARDYQLQMQAYALALRELLPAEAKLRSLRATLHFIDPNVEKSVPSTLLEPDTCARAIDDAMQQIASLDGTLDAEAFPPLPATHCRMCNFRDLCVAGQDWLRQNR
;
A
#
# COMPACT_ATOMS: atom_id res chain seq x y z
N ALA A 1 -29.98 15.96 -59.04
CA ALA A 1 -30.57 17.12 -58.34
C ALA A 1 -29.98 17.16 -56.95
N ALA A 2 -29.30 18.25 -56.60
CA ALA A 2 -28.84 18.54 -55.25
C ALA A 2 -29.96 19.23 -54.46
N VAL A 3 -30.10 18.93 -53.16
CA VAL A 3 -30.35 19.92 -52.10
C VAL A 3 -29.78 19.35 -50.79
N VAL A 4 -28.89 20.13 -50.17
CA VAL A 4 -28.41 19.98 -48.79
C VAL A 4 -29.43 20.65 -47.87
N ALA A 5 -29.78 20.02 -46.73
CA ALA A 5 -30.35 20.75 -45.60
C ALA A 5 -29.89 20.11 -44.29
N SER A 6 -29.01 20.86 -43.61
CA SER A 6 -28.55 20.65 -42.25
C SER A 6 -29.67 20.91 -41.25
N THR A 7 -29.82 20.05 -40.25
CA THR A 7 -30.52 20.41 -39.00
C THR A 7 -29.73 19.92 -37.80
N SER A 8 -29.39 20.88 -36.96
CA SER A 8 -28.57 20.84 -35.75
C SER A 8 -29.13 19.92 -34.67
N ILE A 9 -28.31 19.02 -34.16
CA ILE A 9 -28.57 18.26 -32.93
C ILE A 9 -28.15 19.15 -31.75
N GLY A 10 -29.12 19.53 -30.92
CA GLY A 10 -28.91 20.27 -29.68
C GLY A 10 -28.10 19.45 -28.68
N ALA A 11 -27.16 20.12 -28.02
CA ALA A 11 -26.21 19.56 -27.07
C ALA A 11 -26.90 19.01 -25.80
N PRO A 12 -26.57 17.78 -25.35
CA PRO A 12 -26.59 17.47 -23.95
C PRO A 12 -25.29 17.99 -23.32
N GLY A 13 -25.42 18.75 -22.24
CA GLY A 13 -24.31 19.35 -21.51
C GLY A 13 -23.25 18.31 -21.13
N LEU A 14 -22.04 18.52 -21.62
CA LEU A 14 -20.83 17.87 -21.09
C LEU A 14 -20.66 18.36 -19.66
N ILE A 15 -20.91 17.49 -18.70
CA ILE A 15 -20.27 17.61 -17.38
C ILE A 15 -18.80 17.28 -17.64
N GLU A 16 -17.96 18.32 -17.67
CA GLU A 16 -16.52 18.21 -17.49
C GLU A 16 -16.27 17.52 -16.14
N ALA A 17 -16.21 16.19 -16.16
CA ALA A 17 -15.59 15.43 -15.10
C ALA A 17 -14.09 15.74 -15.19
N GLY A 18 -13.68 16.80 -14.51
CA GLY A 18 -12.28 17.12 -14.30
C GLY A 18 -11.60 15.88 -13.73
N SER A 19 -10.80 15.23 -14.57
CA SER A 19 -9.87 14.18 -14.17
C SER A 19 -8.81 14.83 -13.28
N GLN A 20 -9.16 15.08 -12.02
CA GLN A 20 -8.20 15.40 -10.99
C GLN A 20 -7.37 14.14 -10.78
N SER A 21 -6.21 14.14 -11.42
CA SER A 21 -5.10 13.27 -11.11
C SER A 21 -4.87 13.31 -9.59
N ALA A 22 -5.34 12.27 -8.90
CA ALA A 22 -5.03 12.00 -7.50
C ALA A 22 -3.57 11.53 -7.40
N GLN A 23 -2.64 12.42 -7.75
CA GLN A 23 -1.25 12.29 -7.35
C GLN A 23 -1.18 12.88 -5.94
N GLY A 24 -0.89 12.01 -4.96
CA GLY A 24 -0.80 12.38 -3.55
C GLY A 24 0.15 13.54 -3.34
N PHE A 25 -0.40 14.68 -2.95
CA PHE A 25 0.37 15.84 -2.54
C PHE A 25 0.67 15.69 -1.04
N PHE A 26 1.91 15.33 -0.70
CA PHE A 26 2.38 15.40 0.68
C PHE A 26 2.65 16.86 1.02
N ASP A 27 1.76 17.48 1.79
CA ASP A 27 1.98 18.81 2.35
C ASP A 27 2.83 18.70 3.62
N PHE A 28 4.07 19.19 3.54
CA PHE A 28 5.03 19.24 4.65
C PHE A 28 4.93 20.55 5.46
N GLU A 29 4.12 21.52 5.03
CA GLU A 29 4.03 22.84 5.69
C GLU A 29 2.88 22.93 6.70
N SER A 30 2.05 21.91 6.82
CA SER A 30 0.99 21.85 7.83
C SER A 30 1.60 21.82 9.25
N PRO A 31 1.27 22.78 10.14
CA PRO A 31 1.79 22.80 11.50
C PRO A 31 1.34 21.55 12.27
N PRO A 32 2.19 20.98 13.14
CA PRO A 32 1.83 19.81 13.92
C PRO A 32 0.63 20.14 14.80
N SER A 33 -0.49 19.45 14.56
CA SER A 33 -1.64 19.49 15.46
C SER A 33 -1.19 19.07 16.86
N ASP A 34 -1.53 19.88 17.86
CA ASP A 34 -1.19 19.67 19.27
C ASP A 34 -1.43 18.22 19.71
N ALA A 35 -0.42 17.66 20.37
CA ALA A 35 -0.31 16.26 20.75
C ALA A 35 -1.49 15.82 21.65
N ALA A 36 -2.30 14.91 21.11
CA ALA A 36 -3.31 14.16 21.84
C ALA A 36 -2.65 12.99 22.60
N PRO A 37 -3.23 12.53 23.72
CA PRO A 37 -2.61 11.56 24.62
C PRO A 37 -2.28 10.25 23.90
N SER A 38 -1.06 9.77 24.13
CA SER A 38 -0.51 8.57 23.54
C SER A 38 -1.41 7.36 23.81
N ALA A 39 -1.90 6.72 22.75
CA ALA A 39 -2.25 5.29 22.74
C ALA A 39 -1.17 4.48 23.50
N PRO A 40 -1.48 3.31 24.10
CA PRO A 40 -0.49 2.53 24.86
C PRO A 40 0.80 2.44 24.06
N ALA A 41 1.88 2.96 24.63
CA ALA A 41 3.12 3.20 23.92
C ALA A 41 3.76 1.85 23.56
N VAL A 42 3.34 1.29 22.43
CA VAL A 42 4.07 0.22 21.75
C VAL A 42 5.50 0.73 21.61
N SER A 43 6.45 -0.03 22.14
CA SER A 43 7.84 0.41 22.15
C SER A 43 8.32 0.69 20.73
N LEU A 44 9.25 1.64 20.56
CA LEU A 44 9.82 1.95 19.25
C LEU A 44 10.36 0.68 18.56
N ALA A 45 10.92 -0.25 19.33
CA ALA A 45 11.39 -1.54 18.84
C ALA A 45 10.24 -2.38 18.23
N GLU A 46 9.11 -2.50 18.92
CA GLU A 46 7.94 -3.23 18.41
C GLU A 46 7.34 -2.57 17.17
N GLN A 47 7.37 -1.23 17.07
CA GLN A 47 6.92 -0.51 15.88
C GLN A 47 7.82 -0.81 14.67
N ILE A 48 9.14 -0.79 14.88
CA ILE A 48 10.13 -1.15 13.84
C ILE A 48 9.91 -2.60 13.40
N ASP A 49 9.70 -3.52 14.33
CA ASP A 49 9.46 -4.94 14.02
C ASP A 49 8.13 -5.19 13.33
N GLY A 50 7.08 -4.43 13.67
CA GLY A 50 5.80 -4.44 12.95
C GLY A 50 5.98 -3.96 11.52
N THR A 51 6.58 -2.79 11.35
CA THR A 51 6.84 -2.18 10.05
C THR A 51 7.72 -3.07 9.17
N ALA A 52 8.76 -3.69 9.74
CA ALA A 52 9.62 -4.62 9.00
C ALA A 52 8.87 -5.86 8.49
N ARG A 53 7.86 -6.35 9.24
CA ARG A 53 6.97 -7.43 8.80
C ARG A 53 6.06 -6.98 7.66
N ASP A 54 5.50 -5.78 7.75
CA ASP A 54 4.62 -5.22 6.71
C ASP A 54 5.35 -5.09 5.36
N TYR A 55 6.64 -4.74 5.40
CA TYR A 55 7.47 -4.64 4.20
C TYR A 55 8.07 -5.97 3.71
N GLN A 56 7.86 -7.08 4.42
CA GLN A 56 8.50 -8.35 4.08
C GLN A 56 8.13 -8.83 2.67
N LEU A 57 6.84 -8.81 2.31
CA LEU A 57 6.38 -9.27 0.99
C LEU A 57 6.98 -8.41 -0.14
N GLN A 58 7.13 -7.10 0.09
CA GLN A 58 7.78 -6.21 -0.85
C GLN A 58 9.26 -6.59 -1.06
N MET A 59 9.98 -6.89 0.02
CA MET A 59 11.39 -7.33 -0.08
C MET A 59 11.53 -8.67 -0.81
N GLN A 60 10.59 -9.60 -0.60
CA GLN A 60 10.56 -10.89 -1.30
C GLN A 60 10.27 -10.72 -2.80
N ALA A 61 9.39 -9.79 -3.16
CA ALA A 61 9.11 -9.45 -4.56
C ALA A 61 10.36 -8.89 -5.27
N TYR A 62 11.07 -7.95 -4.64
CA TYR A 62 12.33 -7.45 -5.20
C TYR A 62 13.40 -8.54 -5.31
N ALA A 63 13.48 -9.41 -4.31
CA ALA A 63 14.40 -10.53 -4.32
C ALA A 63 14.17 -11.49 -5.49
N LEU A 64 12.91 -11.80 -5.80
CA LEU A 64 12.54 -12.62 -6.94
C LEU A 64 12.83 -11.89 -8.26
N ALA A 65 12.41 -10.63 -8.38
CA ALA A 65 12.62 -9.82 -9.58
C ALA A 65 14.12 -9.71 -9.94
N LEU A 66 15.01 -9.49 -8.97
CA LEU A 66 16.45 -9.44 -9.21
C LEU A 66 17.00 -10.76 -9.77
N ARG A 67 16.45 -11.90 -9.36
CA ARG A 67 16.89 -13.21 -9.86
C ARG A 67 16.39 -13.49 -11.27
N GLU A 68 15.23 -12.98 -11.65
CA GLU A 68 14.64 -13.14 -12.97
C GLU A 68 15.21 -12.16 -14.01
N LEU A 69 15.56 -10.94 -13.58
CA LEU A 69 16.07 -9.89 -14.46
C LEU A 69 17.55 -10.05 -14.80
N LEU A 70 18.31 -10.79 -13.98
CA LEU A 70 19.73 -10.96 -14.23
C LEU A 70 19.99 -12.00 -15.32
N PRO A 71 20.93 -11.74 -16.24
CA PRO A 71 21.32 -12.68 -17.27
C PRO A 71 21.76 -14.03 -16.68
N ALA A 72 21.56 -15.13 -17.41
CA ALA A 72 21.91 -16.47 -16.95
C ALA A 72 23.40 -16.61 -16.60
N GLU A 73 24.25 -15.79 -17.22
CA GLU A 73 25.69 -15.72 -16.99
C GLU A 73 26.04 -15.03 -15.66
N ALA A 74 25.15 -14.18 -15.15
CA ALA A 74 25.26 -13.47 -13.88
C ALA A 74 24.49 -14.19 -12.76
N LYS A 75 24.76 -15.50 -12.59
CA LYS A 75 24.08 -16.31 -11.58
C LYS A 75 24.35 -15.79 -10.17
N LEU A 76 23.33 -15.19 -9.55
CA LEU A 76 23.37 -14.75 -8.15
C LEU A 76 23.62 -15.94 -7.23
N ARG A 77 24.79 -15.97 -6.59
CA ARG A 77 25.14 -17.02 -5.61
C ARG A 77 24.46 -16.81 -4.26
N SER A 78 24.27 -15.56 -3.88
CA SER A 78 23.62 -15.17 -2.64
C SER A 78 22.89 -13.86 -2.83
N LEU A 79 21.82 -13.68 -2.05
CA LEU A 79 21.03 -12.47 -2.02
C LEU A 79 20.78 -12.10 -0.55
N ARG A 80 20.91 -10.83 -0.23
CA ARG A 80 20.56 -10.26 1.07
C ARG A 80 19.60 -9.11 0.85
N ALA A 81 18.59 -9.02 1.72
CA ALA A 81 17.65 -7.93 1.73
C ALA A 81 17.64 -7.32 3.14
N THR A 82 17.79 -6.01 3.23
CA THR A 82 17.84 -5.28 4.50
C THR A 82 16.93 -4.05 4.38
N LEU A 83 16.06 -3.86 5.38
CA LEU A 83 15.27 -2.66 5.55
C LEU A 83 16.04 -1.67 6.43
N HIS A 84 16.33 -0.49 5.91
CA HIS A 84 17.03 0.57 6.63
C HIS A 84 16.03 1.63 7.07
N PHE A 85 15.85 1.76 8.39
CA PHE A 85 15.12 2.85 9.01
C PHE A 85 16.09 4.02 9.19
N ILE A 86 15.74 5.20 8.67
CA ILE A 86 16.64 6.36 8.68
C ILE A 86 16.70 7.00 10.07
N ASP A 87 15.56 7.05 10.77
CA ASP A 87 15.45 7.60 12.11
C ASP A 87 14.48 6.76 12.96
N PRO A 88 14.95 6.06 14.01
CA PRO A 88 16.37 5.87 14.35
C PRO A 88 17.09 5.06 13.27
N ASN A 89 18.39 5.29 13.09
CA ASN A 89 19.23 4.55 12.14
C ASN A 89 19.35 3.06 12.56
N VAL A 90 18.42 2.23 12.07
CA VAL A 90 18.27 0.83 12.45
C VAL A 90 18.11 -0.01 11.19
N GLU A 91 18.79 -1.15 11.15
CA GLU A 91 18.74 -2.09 10.04
C GLU A 91 18.02 -3.36 10.46
N LYS A 92 17.08 -3.82 9.63
CA LYS A 92 16.39 -5.10 9.81
C LYS A 92 16.64 -5.98 8.59
N SER A 93 17.47 -7.00 8.77
CA SER A 93 17.74 -7.99 7.72
C SER A 93 16.57 -8.96 7.60
N VAL A 94 16.15 -9.24 6.37
CA VAL A 94 15.20 -10.31 6.08
C VAL A 94 15.94 -11.65 6.15
N PRO A 95 15.42 -12.66 6.86
CA PRO A 95 16.00 -14.00 6.90
C PRO A 95 16.24 -14.57 5.51
N SER A 96 17.42 -15.16 5.26
CA SER A 96 17.77 -15.70 3.94
C SER A 96 16.83 -16.80 3.47
N THR A 97 16.24 -17.56 4.40
CA THR A 97 15.23 -18.59 4.11
C THR A 97 13.97 -18.04 3.46
N LEU A 98 13.64 -16.77 3.72
CA LEU A 98 12.51 -16.06 3.09
C LEU A 98 12.87 -15.46 1.73
N LEU A 99 14.16 -15.38 1.40
CA LEU A 99 14.71 -14.83 0.15
C LEU A 99 15.07 -15.93 -0.88
N GLU A 100 14.73 -17.18 -0.57
CA GLU A 100 14.87 -18.29 -1.50
C GLU A 100 13.82 -18.17 -2.62
N PRO A 101 14.17 -18.49 -3.88
CA PRO A 101 13.32 -18.23 -5.04
C PRO A 101 11.90 -18.80 -4.89
N ASP A 102 11.79 -20.08 -4.53
CA ASP A 102 10.50 -20.75 -4.36
C ASP A 102 9.69 -20.18 -3.20
N THR A 103 10.35 -19.70 -2.15
CA THR A 103 9.67 -19.09 -1.01
C THR A 103 9.12 -17.72 -1.37
N CYS A 104 9.88 -16.91 -2.13
CA CYS A 104 9.39 -15.64 -2.65
C CYS A 104 8.21 -15.84 -3.61
N ALA A 105 8.33 -16.78 -4.57
CA ALA A 105 7.28 -17.07 -5.54
C ALA A 105 5.98 -17.48 -4.84
N ARG A 106 6.05 -18.45 -3.90
CA ARG A 106 4.89 -18.86 -3.11
C ARG A 106 4.29 -17.71 -2.30
N ALA A 107 5.10 -16.89 -1.64
CA ALA A 107 4.59 -15.77 -0.84
C ALA A 107 3.80 -14.76 -1.69
N ILE A 108 4.28 -14.49 -2.91
CA ILE A 108 3.61 -13.59 -3.86
C ILE A 108 2.34 -14.26 -4.40
N ASP A 109 2.42 -15.52 -4.81
CA ASP A 109 1.26 -16.27 -5.31
C ASP A 109 0.16 -16.39 -4.25
N ASP A 110 0.52 -16.68 -3.00
CA ASP A 110 -0.41 -16.74 -1.87
C ASP A 110 -1.08 -15.39 -1.63
N ALA A 111 -0.32 -14.29 -1.67
CA ALA A 111 -0.86 -12.94 -1.54
C ALA A 111 -1.80 -12.59 -2.71
N MET A 112 -1.40 -12.91 -3.94
CA MET A 112 -2.21 -12.68 -5.13
C MET A 112 -3.47 -13.54 -5.12
N GLN A 113 -3.39 -14.80 -4.66
CA GLN A 113 -4.53 -15.68 -4.53
C GLN A 113 -5.49 -15.20 -3.45
N GLN A 114 -4.97 -14.72 -2.31
CA GLN A 114 -5.79 -14.05 -1.30
C GLN A 114 -6.51 -12.86 -1.91
N ILE A 115 -5.82 -11.98 -2.63
CA ILE A 115 -6.44 -10.82 -3.30
C ILE A 115 -7.47 -11.25 -4.35
N ALA A 116 -7.14 -12.21 -5.21
CA ALA A 116 -8.00 -12.66 -6.30
C ALA A 116 -9.23 -13.45 -5.81
N SER A 117 -9.11 -14.16 -4.69
CA SER A 117 -10.24 -14.85 -4.06
C SER A 117 -11.34 -13.90 -3.55
N LEU A 118 -11.07 -12.60 -3.51
CA LEU A 118 -12.01 -11.55 -3.12
C LEU A 118 -12.91 -11.06 -4.27
N ASP A 119 -12.93 -11.79 -5.40
CA ASP A 119 -13.70 -11.58 -6.65
C ASP A 119 -14.89 -10.61 -6.56
N GLY A 120 -14.61 -9.30 -6.70
CA GLY A 120 -15.60 -8.23 -6.87
C GLY A 120 -16.56 -7.95 -5.71
N THR A 121 -16.69 -8.86 -4.76
CA THR A 121 -17.44 -8.70 -3.52
C THR A 121 -16.43 -8.57 -2.40
N LEU A 122 -15.98 -7.34 -2.15
CA LEU A 122 -15.33 -6.97 -0.90
C LEU A 122 -16.33 -7.18 0.23
N ASP A 123 -16.50 -8.43 0.64
CA ASP A 123 -17.13 -8.74 1.91
C ASP A 123 -16.20 -8.16 2.99
N ALA A 124 -16.64 -7.07 3.62
CA ALA A 124 -15.89 -6.39 4.67
C ALA A 124 -15.58 -7.34 5.85
N GLU A 125 -16.34 -8.42 6.00
CA GLU A 125 -16.09 -9.47 6.98
C GLU A 125 -14.93 -10.40 6.58
N ALA A 126 -14.63 -10.54 5.29
CA ALA A 126 -13.52 -11.34 4.78
C ALA A 126 -12.17 -10.60 4.82
N PHE A 127 -12.22 -9.26 4.77
CA PHE A 127 -11.04 -8.40 4.93
C PHE A 127 -11.28 -7.36 6.01
N PRO A 128 -11.36 -7.78 7.29
CA PRO A 128 -11.64 -6.86 8.37
C PRO A 128 -10.51 -5.83 8.42
N PRO A 129 -10.80 -4.53 8.32
CA PRO A 129 -9.79 -3.50 8.50
C PRO A 129 -9.16 -3.67 9.88
N LEU A 130 -7.83 -3.73 9.95
CA LEU A 130 -7.07 -3.82 11.20
C LEU A 130 -6.73 -2.40 11.67
N PRO A 131 -7.50 -1.81 12.59
CA PRO A 131 -7.33 -0.41 12.93
C PRO A 131 -6.08 -0.23 13.78
N ALA A 132 -5.25 0.74 13.42
CA ALA A 132 -4.01 1.06 14.15
C ALA A 132 -3.62 2.53 13.95
N THR A 133 -2.43 2.91 14.41
CA THR A 133 -1.91 4.30 14.32
C THR A 133 -1.95 4.86 12.89
N HIS A 134 -1.75 4.03 11.87
CA HIS A 134 -1.81 4.43 10.46
C HIS A 134 -3.21 4.93 10.03
N CYS A 135 -4.27 4.63 10.77
CA CYS A 135 -5.61 5.16 10.49
C CYS A 135 -5.66 6.70 10.55
N ARG A 136 -4.75 7.35 11.30
CA ARG A 136 -4.64 8.82 11.36
C ARG A 136 -4.26 9.46 10.02
N MET A 137 -3.53 8.73 9.19
CA MET A 137 -2.99 9.19 7.90
C MET A 137 -3.51 8.38 6.70
N CYS A 138 -4.47 7.49 6.92
CA CYS A 138 -5.04 6.67 5.86
C CYS A 138 -5.98 7.50 4.98
N ASN A 139 -5.73 7.49 3.66
CA ASN A 139 -6.54 8.21 2.68
C ASN A 139 -7.99 7.71 2.59
N PHE A 140 -8.25 6.48 3.05
CA PHE A 140 -9.58 5.86 3.04
C PHE A 140 -10.32 6.04 4.37
N ARG A 141 -9.85 6.91 5.27
CA ARG A 141 -10.46 7.15 6.59
C ARG A 141 -11.96 7.44 6.50
N ASP A 142 -12.38 8.23 5.53
CA ASP A 142 -13.78 8.66 5.43
C ASP A 142 -14.70 7.53 4.94
N LEU A 143 -14.13 6.46 4.37
CA LEU A 143 -14.84 5.27 3.90
C LEU A 143 -14.73 4.08 4.88
N CYS A 144 -13.77 4.10 5.81
CA CYS A 144 -13.49 2.99 6.72
C CYS A 144 -14.08 3.23 8.11
N VAL A 145 -15.25 2.65 8.39
CA VAL A 145 -15.95 2.77 9.68
C VAL A 145 -15.08 2.32 10.86
N ALA A 146 -14.41 1.18 10.73
CA ALA A 146 -13.54 0.66 11.79
C ALA A 146 -12.36 1.60 12.12
N GLY A 147 -11.78 2.23 11.09
CA GLY A 147 -10.74 3.25 11.27
C GLY A 147 -11.28 4.48 12.00
N GLN A 148 -12.49 4.93 11.67
CA GLN A 148 -13.14 6.05 12.36
C GLN A 148 -13.47 5.72 13.83
N ASP A 149 -13.98 4.52 14.10
CA ASP A 149 -14.29 4.07 15.45
C ASP A 149 -13.01 4.02 16.30
N TRP A 150 -11.92 3.47 15.77
CA TRP A 150 -10.64 3.42 16.45
C TRP A 150 -10.09 4.81 16.78
N LEU A 151 -10.18 5.76 15.85
CA LEU A 151 -9.77 7.16 16.08
C LEU A 151 -10.63 7.87 17.12
N ARG A 152 -11.93 7.55 17.20
CA ARG A 152 -12.82 8.07 18.24
C ARG A 152 -12.47 7.55 19.63
N GLN A 153 -12.02 6.30 19.73
CA GLN A 153 -11.65 5.65 20.99
C GLN A 153 -10.23 6.00 21.47
N ASN A 154 -9.31 6.31 20.54
CA ASN A 154 -7.90 6.60 20.82
C ASN A 154 -7.55 8.08 20.57
N ARG A 155 -8.49 8.95 20.95
CA ARG A 155 -8.38 10.41 20.86
C ARG A 155 -7.76 11.02 22.11
#